data_AF-A0A813H947-F1
#
_entry.id   AF-A0A813H947-F1
#
_cell.length_a   1.000
_cell.length_b   1.000
_cell.length_c   1.000
_cell.angle_alpha   90.00
_cell.angle_beta   90.00
_cell.angle_gamma   90.00
#
_symmetry.space_group_name_H-M   'P 1'
#
loop_
_entity.id
_entity.type
_entity.pdbx_description
1 polymer ?
#
loop_
_entity_poly.entity_id
_entity_poly.type
_entity_poly.pdbx_seq_one_letter_code
_entity_poly.pdbx_strand_id
1 'polypeptide(L)'
;MAATEPPDAYEALYQPTFINVEGQRWINFGYALIGGSTLIMIFQALGVGPSVIWKWADDLTTVCFTIELLVRIFEKGFLFFTEDERNWNFFDSLVVAISLFSMIMAIIATADAADGKPGNSSAMDKMKGLRTLRLLRLLRLFRVLKGVEEVNNFVEVLLNSVRMVFLGLIVAAAAAAILATIAVSVGAGAKSWLSHHKLPSMPKID
;
A
#
# COMPACT_ATOMS: atom_id res chain seq x y z
N MET A 1 37.99 10.17 25.13
CA MET A 1 36.69 10.61 25.62
C MET A 1 35.85 10.87 24.39
N ALA A 2 35.11 9.86 23.92
CA ALA A 2 34.28 10.02 22.72
C ALA A 2 33.15 10.98 23.07
N ALA A 3 33.04 12.08 22.33
CA ALA A 3 31.91 12.99 22.45
C ALA A 3 30.66 12.21 22.06
N THR A 4 29.78 11.94 23.02
CA THR A 4 28.45 11.44 22.74
C THR A 4 27.75 12.50 21.89
N GLU A 5 27.34 12.13 20.68
CA GLU A 5 26.50 12.98 19.84
C GLU A 5 25.27 13.44 20.66
N PRO A 6 24.77 14.67 20.44
CA PRO A 6 23.58 15.12 21.15
C PRO A 6 22.43 14.14 20.87
N PRO A 7 21.68 13.72 21.91
CA PRO A 7 20.57 12.79 21.74
C PRO A 7 19.63 13.37 20.70
N ASP A 8 19.36 12.61 19.64
CA ASP A 8 18.47 13.05 18.59
C ASP A 8 17.08 13.34 19.17
N ALA A 9 16.32 14.21 18.51
CA ALA A 9 15.07 14.74 19.05
C ALA A 9 14.05 13.67 19.45
N TYR A 10 14.17 12.45 18.91
CA TYR A 10 13.42 11.26 19.30
C TYR A 10 13.68 10.83 20.77
N GLU A 11 14.92 10.76 21.22
CA GLU A 11 15.34 10.27 22.54
C GLU A 11 14.86 11.22 23.64
N ALA A 12 14.84 12.52 23.32
CA ALA A 12 14.35 13.55 24.22
C ALA A 12 12.83 13.51 24.44
N LEU A 13 12.07 12.98 23.47
CA LEU A 13 10.60 12.87 23.51
C LEU A 13 10.11 11.47 23.88
N TYR A 14 10.97 10.45 23.79
CA TYR A 14 10.64 9.08 24.12
C TYR A 14 10.43 8.94 25.63
N GLN A 15 9.21 8.59 26.02
CA GLN A 15 8.92 8.18 27.39
C GLN A 15 8.86 6.65 27.43
N PRO A 16 9.81 5.98 28.12
CA PRO A 16 9.82 4.53 28.18
C PRO A 16 8.55 4.05 28.89
N THR A 17 7.68 3.37 28.13
CA THR A 17 6.52 2.68 28.69
C THR A 17 7.00 1.36 29.31
N PHE A 18 6.23 0.77 30.24
CA PHE A 18 6.57 -0.50 30.92
C PHE A 18 6.79 -1.71 29.98
N ILE A 19 6.49 -1.58 28.68
CA ILE A 19 6.66 -2.62 27.67
C ILE A 19 7.75 -2.16 26.72
N ASN A 20 8.90 -2.86 26.68
CA ASN A 20 9.91 -2.65 25.65
C ASN A 20 9.58 -3.55 24.44
N VAL A 21 9.21 -2.93 23.32
CA VAL A 21 8.80 -3.63 22.09
C VAL A 21 9.95 -3.74 21.07
N GLU A 22 11.10 -3.15 21.37
CA GLU A 22 12.28 -3.11 20.49
C GLU A 22 13.29 -4.24 20.76
N GLY A 23 13.07 -5.04 21.82
CA GLY A 23 13.95 -6.14 22.15
C GLY A 23 14.00 -7.24 21.07
N GLN A 24 15.16 -7.86 20.89
CA GLN A 24 15.37 -8.99 19.97
C GLN A 24 14.32 -10.12 20.14
N ARG A 25 13.83 -10.33 21.36
CA ARG A 25 12.78 -11.33 21.65
C ARG A 25 11.45 -10.99 20.99
N TRP A 26 11.08 -9.71 20.97
CA TRP A 26 9.88 -9.20 20.31
C TRP A 26 10.00 -9.32 18.80
N ILE A 27 11.15 -8.97 18.24
CA ILE A 27 11.44 -9.13 16.82
C ILE A 27 11.33 -10.60 16.40
N ASN A 28 11.97 -11.51 17.15
CA ASN A 28 11.89 -12.95 16.89
C ASN A 28 10.46 -13.49 17.01
N PHE A 29 9.67 -12.96 17.95
CA PHE A 29 8.25 -13.30 18.08
C PHE A 29 7.45 -12.86 16.84
N GLY A 30 7.67 -11.64 16.35
CA GLY A 30 7.05 -11.16 15.11
C GLY A 30 7.42 -12.02 13.90
N TYR A 31 8.70 -12.40 13.75
CA TYR A 31 9.14 -13.30 12.68
C TYR A 31 8.53 -14.71 12.80
N ALA A 32 8.38 -15.23 14.02
CA ALA A 32 7.71 -16.50 14.25
C ALA A 32 6.23 -16.44 13.86
N LEU A 33 5.53 -15.34 14.15
CA LEU A 33 4.15 -15.12 13.71
C LEU A 33 4.04 -15.07 12.17
N ILE A 34 4.98 -14.39 11.51
CA ILE A 34 5.03 -14.31 10.05
C ILE A 34 5.23 -15.71 9.46
N GLY A 35 6.24 -16.45 9.94
CA GLY A 35 6.51 -17.83 9.50
C GLY A 35 5.35 -18.79 9.78
N GLY A 36 4.70 -18.68 10.93
CA GLY A 36 3.51 -19.46 11.26
C GLY A 36 2.35 -19.16 10.31
N SER A 37 2.10 -17.88 10.02
CA SER A 37 1.03 -17.46 9.10
C SER A 37 1.24 -17.93 7.67
N THR A 38 2.49 -17.94 7.19
CA THR A 38 2.80 -18.44 5.84
C THR A 38 2.67 -19.95 5.76
N LEU A 39 3.08 -20.69 6.79
CA LEU A 39 2.87 -22.13 6.86
C LEU A 39 1.38 -22.47 6.81
N ILE A 40 0.55 -21.76 7.58
CA ILE A 40 -0.93 -21.91 7.53
C ILE A 40 -1.45 -21.69 6.11
N MET A 41 -1.01 -20.62 5.42
CA MET A 41 -1.40 -20.36 4.03
C MET A 41 -0.95 -21.49 3.07
N ILE A 42 0.26 -22.02 3.25
CA ILE A 42 0.78 -23.12 2.42
C ILE A 42 -0.06 -24.38 2.62
N PHE A 43 -0.34 -24.78 3.86
CA PHE A 43 -1.17 -25.95 4.13
C PHE A 43 -2.60 -25.79 3.60
N GLN A 44 -3.17 -24.59 3.73
CA GLN A 44 -4.46 -24.26 3.13
C GLN A 44 -4.43 -24.37 1.60
N ALA A 45 -3.35 -23.93 0.96
CA ALA A 45 -3.18 -24.02 -0.50
C ALA A 45 -2.98 -25.47 -0.99
N LEU A 46 -2.30 -26.30 -0.20
CA LEU A 46 -2.09 -27.73 -0.50
C LEU A 46 -3.35 -28.59 -0.23
N GLY A 47 -4.41 -28.02 0.34
CA GLY A 47 -5.66 -28.73 0.62
C GLY A 47 -5.52 -29.82 1.69
N VAL A 48 -4.53 -29.69 2.58
CA VAL A 48 -4.25 -30.70 3.61
C VAL A 48 -5.24 -30.55 4.76
N GLY A 49 -6.26 -31.41 4.84
CA GLY A 49 -7.19 -31.45 5.97
C GLY A 49 -8.37 -30.47 5.89
N PRO A 50 -9.18 -30.36 6.97
CA PRO A 50 -10.42 -29.59 6.95
C PRO A 50 -10.19 -28.08 6.75
N SER A 51 -10.81 -27.51 5.71
CA SER A 51 -10.68 -26.09 5.35
C SER A 51 -11.12 -25.11 6.45
N VAL A 52 -12.04 -25.55 7.31
CA VAL A 52 -12.55 -24.77 8.45
C VAL A 52 -11.44 -24.51 9.46
N ILE A 53 -10.62 -25.50 9.77
CA ILE A 53 -9.53 -25.38 10.75
C ILE A 53 -8.52 -24.33 10.28
N TRP A 54 -8.13 -24.38 9.01
CA TRP A 54 -7.20 -23.41 8.44
C TRP A 54 -7.77 -21.99 8.41
N LYS A 55 -9.09 -21.85 8.17
CA LYS A 55 -9.76 -20.55 8.24
C LYS A 55 -9.65 -19.95 9.65
N TRP A 56 -9.98 -20.73 10.69
CA TRP A 56 -9.87 -20.27 12.08
C TRP A 56 -8.43 -19.92 12.46
N ALA A 57 -7.46 -20.73 12.03
CA ALA A 57 -6.05 -20.47 12.28
C ALA A 57 -5.60 -19.14 11.64
N ASP A 58 -6.00 -18.89 10.40
CA ASP A 58 -5.70 -17.66 9.68
C ASP A 58 -6.37 -16.42 10.30
N ASP A 59 -7.64 -16.53 10.72
CA ASP A 59 -8.35 -15.48 11.45
C ASP A 59 -7.64 -15.17 12.79
N LEU A 60 -7.23 -16.21 13.54
CA LEU A 60 -6.47 -16.07 14.78
C LEU A 60 -5.15 -15.32 14.57
N THR A 61 -4.37 -15.67 13.54
CA THR A 61 -3.11 -14.95 13.26
C THR A 61 -3.38 -13.48 12.97
N THR A 62 -4.46 -13.15 12.26
CA THR A 62 -4.83 -11.75 11.97
C THR A 62 -5.14 -10.98 13.25
N VAL A 63 -5.81 -11.60 14.22
CA VAL A 63 -6.03 -11.01 15.55
C VAL A 63 -4.71 -10.82 16.30
N CYS A 64 -3.82 -11.82 16.31
CA CYS A 64 -2.50 -11.72 16.93
C CYS A 64 -1.68 -10.55 16.37
N PHE A 65 -1.61 -10.41 15.04
CA PHE A 65 -0.93 -9.28 14.39
C PHE A 65 -1.57 -7.93 14.71
N THR A 66 -2.89 -7.90 14.87
CA THR A 66 -3.59 -6.68 15.27
C THR A 66 -3.20 -6.26 16.69
N ILE A 67 -3.15 -7.20 17.62
CA ILE A 67 -2.68 -6.96 18.99
C ILE A 67 -1.21 -6.52 18.99
N GLU A 68 -0.35 -7.19 18.21
CA GLU A 68 1.07 -6.84 18.05
C GLU A 68 1.25 -5.40 17.54
N LEU A 69 0.45 -4.98 16.56
CA LEU A 69 0.45 -3.61 16.05
C LEU A 69 -0.05 -2.61 17.11
N LEU A 70 -1.14 -2.94 17.80
CA LEU A 70 -1.68 -2.06 18.85
C LEU A 70 -0.68 -1.85 19.98
N VAL A 71 0.01 -2.91 20.43
CA VAL A 71 1.05 -2.80 21.46
C VAL A 71 2.19 -1.89 21.00
N ARG A 72 2.64 -1.99 19.74
CA ARG A 72 3.63 -1.07 19.16
C ARG A 72 3.13 0.38 19.13
N ILE A 73 1.88 0.60 18.76
CA ILE A 73 1.27 1.93 18.74
C ILE A 73 1.13 2.50 20.15
N PHE A 74 0.78 1.69 21.15
CA PHE A 74 0.67 2.13 22.53
C PHE A 74 2.02 2.49 23.16
N GLU A 75 3.08 1.77 22.79
CA GLU A 75 4.42 2.03 23.28
C GLU A 75 5.06 3.26 22.63
N LYS A 76 4.96 3.41 21.30
CA LYS A 76 5.52 4.56 20.58
C LYS A 76 4.61 5.78 20.54
N GLY A 77 3.30 5.63 20.74
CA GLY A 77 2.32 6.72 20.69
C GLY A 77 2.39 7.53 19.38
N PHE A 78 2.53 8.86 19.50
CA PHE A 78 2.68 9.77 18.36
C PHE A 78 4.04 9.61 17.64
N LEU A 79 5.05 9.07 18.32
CA LEU A 79 6.38 8.83 17.73
C LEU A 79 6.35 7.71 16.69
N PHE A 80 5.35 6.83 16.74
CA PHE A 80 5.13 5.76 15.74
C PHE A 80 5.10 6.27 14.29
N PHE A 81 4.60 7.49 14.08
CA PHE A 81 4.47 8.13 12.77
C PHE A 81 5.60 9.12 12.45
N THR A 82 6.47 9.42 13.41
CA THR A 82 7.46 10.50 13.29
C THR A 82 8.91 9.97 13.22
N GLU A 83 9.13 8.73 13.64
CA GLU A 83 10.41 8.02 13.62
C GLU A 83 10.94 7.77 12.19
N ASP A 84 12.25 7.50 12.06
CA ASP A 84 12.89 7.14 10.79
C ASP A 84 12.25 5.91 10.13
N GLU A 85 11.69 5.01 10.94
CA GLU A 85 10.96 3.83 10.48
C GLU A 85 9.50 4.10 10.08
N ARG A 86 9.03 5.37 10.04
CA ARG A 86 7.61 5.72 9.78
C ARG A 86 7.04 5.06 8.53
N ASN A 87 7.83 4.92 7.46
CA ASN A 87 7.37 4.34 6.19
C ASN A 87 7.02 2.86 6.39
N TRP A 88 7.85 2.16 7.15
CA TRP A 88 7.65 0.76 7.49
C TRP A 88 6.52 0.56 8.49
N ASN A 89 6.42 1.43 9.49
CA ASN A 89 5.34 1.42 10.48
C ASN A 89 3.97 1.70 9.84
N PHE A 90 3.93 2.62 8.87
CA PHE A 90 2.74 2.88 8.07
C PHE A 90 2.37 1.69 7.18
N PHE A 91 3.34 1.08 6.51
CA PHE A 91 3.12 -0.13 5.72
C PHE A 91 2.60 -1.30 6.58
N ASP A 92 3.19 -1.50 7.76
CA ASP A 92 2.77 -2.50 8.74
C ASP A 92 1.29 -2.30 9.11
N SER A 93 0.93 -1.06 9.44
CA SER A 93 -0.44 -0.64 9.77
C SER A 93 -1.42 -0.88 8.63
N LEU A 94 -1.05 -0.51 7.40
CA LEU A 94 -1.86 -0.71 6.21
C LEU A 94 -2.13 -2.20 5.96
N VAL A 95 -1.11 -3.05 6.08
CA VAL A 95 -1.23 -4.49 5.88
C VAL A 95 -2.16 -5.13 6.92
N VAL A 96 -2.09 -4.72 8.18
CA VAL A 96 -3.02 -5.18 9.23
C VAL A 96 -4.43 -4.69 8.96
N ALA A 97 -4.61 -3.41 8.60
CA ALA A 97 -5.92 -2.83 8.30
C ALA A 97 -6.63 -3.55 7.14
N ILE A 98 -5.92 -3.83 6.04
CA ILE A 98 -6.45 -4.59 4.90
C ILE A 98 -6.85 -6.01 5.34
N SER A 99 -6.05 -6.63 6.22
CA SER A 99 -6.32 -7.98 6.71
C SER A 99 -7.58 -8.03 7.59
N LEU A 100 -7.75 -7.05 8.48
CA LEU A 100 -8.94 -6.89 9.31
C LEU A 100 -10.17 -6.62 8.46
N PHE A 101 -10.07 -5.71 7.48
CA PHE A 101 -11.15 -5.42 6.55
C PHE A 101 -11.58 -6.67 5.78
N SER A 102 -10.61 -7.45 5.28
CA SER A 102 -10.90 -8.71 4.59
C SER A 102 -11.58 -9.73 5.50
N MET A 103 -11.19 -9.81 6.79
CA MET A 103 -11.81 -10.70 7.77
C MET A 103 -13.26 -10.28 8.05
N ILE A 104 -13.51 -8.98 8.29
CA ILE A 104 -14.85 -8.43 8.51
C ILE A 104 -15.76 -8.70 7.32
N MET A 105 -15.28 -8.45 6.10
CA MET A 105 -16.06 -8.70 4.89
C MET A 105 -16.36 -10.19 4.68
N ALA A 106 -15.45 -11.09 5.08
CA ALA A 106 -15.71 -12.53 5.05
C ALA A 106 -16.81 -12.93 6.05
N ILE A 107 -16.86 -12.31 7.24
CA ILE A 107 -17.89 -12.55 8.25
C ILE A 107 -19.26 -12.05 7.74
N ILE A 108 -19.32 -10.83 7.20
CA ILE A 108 -20.56 -10.26 6.63
C ILE A 108 -21.08 -11.16 5.51
N ALA A 109 -20.21 -11.58 4.59
CA ALA A 109 -20.61 -12.47 3.50
C ALA A 109 -21.15 -13.82 3.98
N THR A 110 -20.64 -14.37 5.09
CA THR A 110 -21.19 -15.60 5.68
C THR A 110 -22.52 -15.38 6.39
N ALA A 111 -22.74 -14.23 7.01
CA ALA A 111 -24.01 -13.88 7.64
C ALA A 111 -25.12 -13.69 6.58
N ASP A 112 -24.82 -12.97 5.48
CA ASP A 112 -25.75 -12.76 4.37
C ASP A 112 -26.18 -14.08 3.70
N ALA A 113 -25.27 -15.06 3.65
CA ALA A 113 -25.56 -16.40 3.10
C ALA A 113 -26.47 -17.24 4.01
N ALA A 114 -26.43 -17.02 5.32
CA ALA A 114 -27.29 -17.72 6.29
C ALA A 114 -28.74 -17.21 6.26
N ASP A 115 -28.95 -15.94 5.91
CA ASP A 115 -30.29 -15.30 5.77
C ASP A 115 -31.00 -15.60 4.44
N GLY A 116 -30.48 -16.53 3.64
CA GLY A 116 -31.21 -17.17 2.54
C GLY A 116 -31.61 -16.25 1.37
N LYS A 117 -31.07 -15.03 1.24
CA LYS A 117 -31.35 -14.14 0.11
C LYS A 117 -30.58 -14.61 -1.14
N PRO A 118 -31.24 -15.28 -2.12
CA PRO A 118 -30.56 -15.81 -3.28
C PRO A 118 -30.66 -14.78 -4.41
N GLY A 119 -29.55 -14.15 -4.76
CA GLY A 119 -29.51 -13.33 -5.97
C GLY A 119 -28.79 -12.02 -5.77
N ASN A 120 -27.46 -12.05 -5.89
CA ASN A 120 -26.80 -10.94 -6.52
C ASN A 120 -25.51 -11.46 -7.16
N SER A 121 -25.36 -11.26 -8.47
CA SER A 121 -24.10 -11.46 -9.21
C SER A 121 -22.89 -10.80 -8.50
N SER A 122 -23.14 -9.79 -7.67
CA SER A 122 -22.15 -9.18 -6.77
C SER A 122 -21.53 -10.14 -5.74
N ALA A 123 -22.18 -11.22 -5.32
CA ALA A 123 -21.64 -12.14 -4.30
C ALA A 123 -20.42 -12.92 -4.85
N MET A 124 -20.46 -13.31 -6.13
CA MET A 124 -19.36 -13.99 -6.80
C MET A 124 -18.15 -13.06 -6.98
N ASP A 125 -18.37 -11.79 -7.34
CA ASP A 125 -17.30 -10.80 -7.49
C ASP A 125 -16.74 -10.33 -6.14
N LYS A 126 -17.59 -10.20 -5.10
CA LYS A 126 -17.15 -10.00 -3.71
C LYS A 126 -16.25 -11.14 -3.25
N MET A 127 -16.61 -12.40 -3.53
CA MET A 127 -15.77 -13.56 -3.19
C MET A 127 -14.41 -13.56 -3.90
N LYS A 128 -14.36 -13.13 -5.18
CA LYS A 128 -13.09 -12.95 -5.90
C LYS A 128 -12.23 -11.85 -5.28
N GLY A 129 -12.82 -10.70 -4.96
CA GLY A 129 -12.12 -9.61 -4.28
C GLY A 129 -11.54 -10.03 -2.93
N LEU A 130 -12.30 -10.75 -2.11
CA LEU A 130 -11.84 -11.30 -0.83
C LEU A 130 -10.73 -12.35 -0.97
N ARG A 131 -10.61 -13.00 -2.14
CA ARG A 131 -9.51 -13.92 -2.42
C ARG A 131 -8.23 -13.17 -2.76
N THR A 132 -8.33 -12.08 -3.52
CA THR A 132 -7.18 -11.24 -3.87
C THR A 132 -6.65 -10.44 -2.68
N LEU A 133 -7.54 -9.90 -1.84
CA LEU A 133 -7.13 -9.19 -0.61
C LEU A 133 -6.36 -10.09 0.36
N ARG A 134 -6.66 -11.39 0.37
CA ARG A 134 -5.89 -12.40 1.12
C ARG A 134 -4.49 -12.67 0.55
N LEU A 135 -4.14 -12.21 -0.64
CA LEU A 135 -2.75 -12.25 -1.11
C LEU A 135 -1.93 -11.08 -0.56
N LEU A 136 -2.57 -9.96 -0.22
CA LEU A 136 -1.89 -8.78 0.32
C LEU A 136 -1.27 -9.04 1.70
N ARG A 137 -1.72 -10.06 2.42
CA ARG A 137 -1.05 -10.51 3.66
C ARG A 137 0.26 -11.26 3.41
N LEU A 138 0.55 -11.72 2.18
CA LEU A 138 1.92 -12.12 1.81
C LEU A 138 2.88 -10.94 1.85
N LEU A 139 2.37 -9.70 1.76
CA LEU A 139 3.18 -8.51 1.94
C LEU A 139 3.78 -8.42 3.34
N ARG A 140 3.26 -9.16 4.32
CA ARG A 140 3.87 -9.30 5.65
C ARG A 140 5.27 -9.90 5.58
N LEU A 141 5.59 -10.70 4.56
CA LEU A 141 6.95 -11.21 4.35
C LEU A 141 7.96 -10.09 4.09
N PHE A 142 7.52 -8.96 3.54
CA PHE A 142 8.39 -7.79 3.39
C PHE A 142 8.81 -7.19 4.73
N ARG A 143 8.10 -7.46 5.83
CA ARG A 143 8.54 -7.07 7.18
C ARG A 143 9.82 -7.77 7.61
N VAL A 144 10.08 -8.98 7.10
CA VAL A 144 11.36 -9.67 7.31
C VAL A 144 12.48 -8.93 6.60
N LEU A 145 12.19 -8.38 5.42
CA LEU A 145 13.14 -7.61 4.62
C LEU A 145 13.49 -6.26 5.25
N LYS A 146 12.59 -5.66 6.06
CA LYS A 146 12.88 -4.45 6.86
C LYS A 146 14.13 -4.59 7.72
N GLY A 147 14.42 -5.81 8.21
CA GLY A 147 15.62 -6.05 9.04
C GLY A 147 16.93 -6.05 8.25
N VAL A 148 16.88 -5.97 6.92
CA VAL A 148 18.04 -6.00 6.04
C VAL A 148 18.32 -4.58 5.55
N GLU A 149 19.37 -3.96 6.08
CA GLU A 149 19.75 -2.58 5.77
C GLU A 149 19.92 -2.33 4.27
N GLU A 150 20.53 -3.29 3.55
CA GLU A 150 20.68 -3.23 2.09
C GLU A 150 19.33 -3.13 1.37
N VAL A 151 18.30 -3.83 1.85
CA VAL A 151 16.96 -3.79 1.26
C VAL A 151 16.29 -2.46 1.56
N ASN A 152 16.45 -1.92 2.77
CA ASN A 152 15.91 -0.61 3.12
C ASN A 152 16.48 0.48 2.22
N ASN A 153 17.81 0.51 2.06
CA ASN A 153 18.49 1.44 1.17
C ASN A 153 18.01 1.29 -0.28
N PHE A 154 17.87 0.05 -0.76
CA PHE A 154 17.34 -0.22 -2.09
C PHE A 154 15.90 0.30 -2.26
N VAL A 155 15.03 0.05 -1.28
CA VAL A 155 13.63 0.51 -1.29
C VAL A 155 13.57 2.04 -1.29
N GLU A 156 14.41 2.72 -0.51
CA GLU A 156 14.46 4.18 -0.49
C GLU A 156 14.91 4.77 -1.83
N VAL A 157 15.95 4.21 -2.44
CA VAL A 157 16.40 4.60 -3.78
C VAL A 157 15.30 4.37 -4.82
N LEU A 158 14.60 3.24 -4.74
CA LEU A 158 13.48 2.91 -5.61
C LEU A 158 12.33 3.92 -5.46
N LEU A 159 11.91 4.22 -4.23
CA LEU A 159 10.85 5.18 -3.94
C LEU A 159 11.22 6.59 -4.42
N ASN A 160 12.47 7.01 -4.20
CA ASN A 160 12.97 8.28 -4.70
C ASN A 160 12.96 8.32 -6.24
N SER A 161 13.36 7.22 -6.89
CA SER A 161 13.33 7.10 -8.35
C SER A 161 11.91 7.22 -8.90
N VAL A 162 10.94 6.52 -8.29
CA VAL A 162 9.52 6.62 -8.66
C VAL A 162 9.00 8.04 -8.50
N ARG A 163 9.34 8.71 -7.39
CA ARG A 163 8.96 10.11 -7.16
C ARG A 163 9.49 11.02 -8.26
N MET A 164 10.77 10.87 -8.64
CA MET A 164 11.39 11.67 -9.70
C MET A 164 10.75 11.42 -11.07
N VAL A 165 10.45 10.16 -11.40
CA VAL A 165 9.73 9.81 -12.63
C VAL A 165 8.33 10.43 -12.64
N PHE A 166 7.59 10.34 -11.54
CA PHE A 166 6.24 10.92 -11.42
C PHE A 166 6.25 12.45 -11.59
N LEU A 167 7.20 13.14 -10.96
CA LEU A 167 7.39 14.57 -11.16
C LEU A 167 7.76 14.90 -12.61
N GLY A 168 8.65 14.10 -13.22
CA GLY A 168 8.99 14.22 -14.63
C GLY A 168 7.78 14.07 -15.56
N LEU A 169 6.89 13.11 -15.27
CA LEU A 169 5.64 12.92 -16.01
C LEU A 169 4.70 14.12 -15.88
N ILE A 170 4.59 14.73 -14.68
CA ILE A 170 3.80 15.94 -14.48
C ILE A 170 4.36 17.09 -15.32
N VAL A 171 5.68 17.29 -15.30
CA VAL A 171 6.33 18.35 -16.08
C VAL A 171 6.15 18.12 -17.58
N ALA A 172 6.32 16.89 -18.05
CA ALA A 172 6.12 16.52 -19.44
C ALA A 172 4.66 16.74 -19.89
N ALA A 173 3.69 16.34 -19.06
CA ALA A 173 2.27 16.56 -19.32
C ALA A 173 1.92 18.06 -19.39
N ALA A 174 2.47 18.88 -18.49
CA ALA A 174 2.30 20.32 -18.51
C ALA A 174 2.88 20.95 -19.78
N ALA A 175 4.09 20.54 -20.19
CA ALA A 175 4.72 21.01 -21.42
C ALA A 175 3.89 20.63 -22.66
N ALA A 176 3.40 19.39 -22.72
CA ALA A 176 2.54 18.94 -23.80
C ALA A 176 1.23 19.75 -23.87
N ALA A 177 0.63 20.07 -22.72
CA ALA A 177 -0.56 20.92 -22.66
C ALA A 177 -0.31 22.33 -23.20
N ILE A 178 0.83 22.95 -22.83
CA ILE A 178 1.21 24.28 -23.34
C ILE A 178 1.37 24.24 -24.87
N LEU A 179 2.12 23.27 -25.40
CA LEU A 179 2.30 23.11 -26.84
C LEU A 179 0.97 22.90 -27.58
N ALA A 180 0.07 22.12 -27.00
CA ALA A 180 -1.28 21.92 -27.55
C ALA A 180 -2.08 23.23 -27.59
N THR A 181 -2.04 24.06 -26.55
CA THR A 181 -2.73 25.36 -26.55
C THR A 181 -2.18 26.32 -27.59
N ILE A 182 -0.86 26.33 -27.80
CA ILE A 182 -0.21 27.13 -28.86
C ILE A 182 -0.65 26.63 -30.24
N ALA A 183 -0.65 25.31 -30.46
CA ALA A 183 -1.09 24.74 -31.73
C ALA A 183 -2.55 25.10 -32.05
N VAL A 184 -3.44 25.04 -31.04
CA VAL A 184 -4.85 25.42 -31.20
C VAL A 184 -5.00 26.91 -31.47
N SER A 185 -4.29 27.79 -30.76
CA SER A 185 -4.40 29.24 -30.96
C SER A 185 -3.89 29.67 -32.35
N VAL A 186 -2.78 29.09 -32.80
CA VAL A 186 -2.26 29.30 -34.16
C VAL A 186 -3.23 28.77 -35.21
N GLY A 187 -3.77 27.56 -35.03
CA GLY A 187 -4.74 26.97 -35.96
C GLY A 187 -6.04 27.79 -36.05
N ALA A 188 -6.55 28.29 -34.93
CA ALA A 188 -7.71 29.18 -34.88
C ALA A 188 -7.43 30.51 -35.60
N GLY A 189 -6.27 31.12 -35.35
CA GLY A 189 -5.84 32.35 -36.03
C GLY A 189 -5.70 32.18 -37.55
N ALA A 190 -5.06 31.11 -38.00
CA ALA A 190 -4.90 30.79 -39.42
C ALA A 190 -6.26 30.62 -40.12
N LYS A 191 -7.19 29.90 -39.50
CA LYS A 191 -8.55 29.73 -40.02
C LYS A 191 -9.31 31.05 -40.10
N SER A 192 -9.19 31.91 -39.09
CA SER A 192 -9.81 33.24 -39.08
C SER A 192 -9.27 34.11 -40.21
N TRP A 193 -7.96 34.12 -40.45
CA TRP A 193 -7.34 34.91 -41.52
C TRP A 193 -7.82 34.48 -42.91
N LEU A 194 -7.89 33.17 -43.16
CA LEU A 194 -8.39 32.60 -44.42
C LEU A 194 -9.87 32.92 -44.68
N SER A 195 -10.67 33.09 -43.62
CA SER A 195 -12.06 33.51 -43.77
C SER A 195 -12.21 34.94 -44.27
N HIS A 196 -11.26 35.83 -43.93
CA HIS A 196 -11.28 37.23 -44.35
C HIS A 196 -10.59 37.45 -45.71
N HIS A 197 -9.55 36.67 -46.00
CA HIS A 197 -8.81 36.75 -47.26
C HIS A 197 -9.17 35.55 -48.13
N LYS A 198 -10.24 35.69 -48.95
CA LYS A 198 -10.57 34.69 -49.98
C LYS A 198 -9.40 34.62 -50.96
N LEU A 199 -8.84 33.42 -51.13
CA LEU A 199 -7.79 33.15 -52.09
C LEU A 199 -8.25 33.58 -53.50
N PRO A 200 -7.36 34.17 -54.33
CA PRO A 200 -7.70 34.52 -55.70
C PRO A 200 -8.19 33.27 -56.44
N SER A 201 -9.34 33.38 -57.11
CA SER A 201 -9.91 32.28 -57.88
C SER A 201 -8.92 31.83 -58.94
N MET A 202 -8.61 30.53 -58.98
CA MET A 202 -7.74 29.99 -60.02
C MET A 202 -8.34 30.27 -61.40
N PRO A 203 -7.50 30.61 -62.40
CA PRO A 203 -7.97 30.77 -63.77
C PRO A 203 -8.63 29.47 -64.22
N LYS A 204 -9.86 29.56 -64.74
CA LYS A 204 -10.52 28.43 -65.38
C LYS A 204 -9.74 28.11 -66.65
N ILE A 205 -9.27 26.87 -66.74
CA ILE A 205 -8.70 26.32 -67.97
C ILE A 205 -9.91 25.78 -68.74
N ASP A 206 -10.29 26.48 -69.81
CA ASP A 206 -11.29 26.01 -70.77
C ASP A 206 -10.74 24.86 -71.63
#